data_AF-A0A0G3LZN1-F1
#
_entry.id   AF-A0A0G3LZN1-F1
#
_cell.length_a   1.000
_cell.length_b   1.000
_cell.length_c   1.000
_cell.angle_alpha   90.00
_cell.angle_beta   90.00
_cell.angle_gamma   90.00
#
_symmetry.space_group_name_H-M   'P 1'
#
loop_
_entity.id
_entity.type
_entity.pdbx_description
1 polymer ?
#
loop_
_entity_poly.entity_id
_entity_poly.type
_entity_poly.pdbx_seq_one_letter_code
_entity_poly.pdbx_strand_id
1 'polypeptide(L)'
;MYSQMVLFKKNLSLIFFFLFTILFSQQRKLPVNLSVKGDFTHQSTSTIFPELWSGFQREAIFSYDQENQHVAVSYVQQKDKKSKTVITLYLYPQMAIDNQMLRDSFSYYEEALNQNSNKGTDLRPSFGSLSNNQIKVNYIYSIFDHSMGESDFFKGVKYRDKKSLLSIYECGGWNFKVRVSSDQMTEDQLAELKNKTEVYFDLLNIASKKTLPIDKTPSIILSPVVKRDSMMLHATIAAAEAKIEWLGKNLEKKELLTGFNDMNIDSEVYSIEKMLDFYKAHEKNWPMHDDTKKYFSEMLRIADNGRIKDHIYYKYNGLINYKEGTDNKDDYIQFRIDKDISENVSETFYKIYYKLNE
;
A
#
# COMPACT_ATOMS: atom_id res chain seq x y z
N MET A 1 -33.68 -10.63 50.81
CA MET A 1 -32.64 -9.59 50.58
C MET A 1 -31.29 -10.12 50.05
N TYR A 2 -30.96 -11.41 50.12
CA TYR A 2 -29.66 -11.92 49.64
C TYR A 2 -29.51 -12.07 48.11
N SER A 3 -30.62 -12.17 47.36
CA SER A 3 -30.57 -12.45 45.91
C SER A 3 -30.33 -11.22 45.02
N GLN A 4 -30.61 -10.00 45.50
CA GLN A 4 -30.41 -8.76 44.72
C GLN A 4 -28.96 -8.27 44.73
N MET A 5 -28.19 -8.55 45.79
CA MET A 5 -26.76 -8.19 45.85
C MET A 5 -25.88 -9.01 44.89
N VAL A 6 -26.28 -10.24 44.56
CA VAL A 6 -25.50 -11.12 43.65
C VAL A 6 -25.67 -10.71 42.19
N LEU A 7 -26.85 -10.24 41.78
CA LEU A 7 -27.09 -9.74 40.42
C LEU A 7 -26.32 -8.43 40.14
N PHE A 8 -26.24 -7.53 41.13
CA PHE A 8 -25.48 -6.28 40.99
C PHE A 8 -23.97 -6.52 40.85
N LYS A 9 -23.40 -7.51 41.57
CA LYS A 9 -21.97 -7.85 41.45
C LYS A 9 -21.60 -8.49 40.11
N LYS A 10 -22.47 -9.33 39.52
CA LYS A 10 -22.22 -9.94 38.20
C LYS A 10 -22.30 -8.93 37.05
N ASN A 11 -23.24 -7.99 37.10
CA ASN A 11 -23.38 -6.96 36.06
C ASN A 11 -22.28 -5.89 36.12
N LEU A 12 -21.78 -5.54 37.32
CA LEU A 12 -20.66 -4.59 37.46
C LEU A 12 -19.36 -5.14 36.84
N SER A 13 -19.13 -6.45 36.97
CA SER A 13 -17.93 -7.11 36.42
C SER A 13 -17.95 -7.17 34.89
N LEU A 14 -19.13 -7.33 34.28
CA LEU A 14 -19.33 -7.27 32.83
C LEU A 14 -19.13 -5.85 32.28
N ILE A 15 -19.61 -4.83 33.00
CA ILE A 15 -19.39 -3.42 32.62
C ILE A 15 -17.91 -3.04 32.72
N PHE A 16 -17.19 -3.52 33.74
CA PHE A 16 -15.74 -3.33 33.86
C PHE A 16 -14.97 -4.03 32.73
N PHE A 17 -15.39 -5.22 32.32
CA PHE A 17 -14.80 -5.93 31.17
C PHE A 17 -15.01 -5.17 29.85
N PHE A 18 -16.21 -4.65 29.62
CA PHE A 18 -16.51 -3.85 28.42
C PHE A 18 -15.80 -2.49 28.39
N LEU A 19 -15.62 -1.84 29.55
CA LEU A 19 -14.88 -0.58 29.65
C LEU A 19 -13.38 -0.76 29.40
N PHE A 20 -12.79 -1.88 29.83
CA PHE A 20 -11.38 -2.17 29.52
C PHE A 20 -11.17 -2.36 28.01
N THR A 21 -12.05 -3.08 27.31
CA THR A 21 -11.89 -3.30 25.85
C THR A 21 -11.98 -2.04 25.00
N ILE A 22 -12.68 -0.99 25.45
CA ILE A 22 -12.84 0.26 24.68
C ILE A 22 -11.64 1.21 24.87
N LEU A 23 -10.79 0.99 25.88
CA LEU A 23 -9.59 1.80 26.12
C LEU A 23 -8.36 1.31 25.35
N PHE A 24 -8.29 0.02 24.97
CA PHE A 24 -7.13 -0.58 24.31
C PHE A 24 -7.02 -0.33 22.80
N SER A 25 -7.91 0.46 22.19
CA SER A 25 -7.81 0.77 20.76
C SER A 25 -8.28 2.18 20.44
N GLN A 26 -7.83 3.17 21.22
CA GLN A 26 -8.11 4.58 20.91
C GLN A 26 -6.94 5.22 20.17
N GLN A 27 -7.20 5.60 18.92
CA GLN A 27 -6.36 6.54 18.19
C GLN A 27 -6.29 7.87 18.96
N ARG A 28 -5.13 8.52 18.94
CA ARG A 28 -5.01 9.86 19.50
C ARG A 28 -5.75 10.84 18.59
N LYS A 29 -6.41 11.84 19.18
CA LYS A 29 -7.03 12.93 18.41
C LYS A 29 -5.98 13.73 17.61
N LEU A 30 -4.77 13.82 18.14
CA LEU A 30 -3.61 14.47 17.52
C LEU A 30 -2.35 13.66 17.84
N PRO A 31 -1.36 13.63 16.94
CA PRO A 31 -0.08 12.98 17.22
C PRO A 31 0.62 13.64 18.41
N VAL A 32 1.28 12.83 19.24
CA VAL A 32 2.05 13.29 20.40
C VAL A 32 3.53 13.06 20.15
N ASN A 33 4.36 14.10 20.32
CA ASN A 33 5.80 13.96 20.31
C ASN A 33 6.27 13.30 21.62
N LEU A 34 6.86 12.11 21.52
CA LEU A 34 7.34 11.35 22.66
C LEU A 34 8.67 11.94 23.17
N SER A 35 8.69 12.27 24.46
CA SER A 35 9.92 12.74 25.12
C SER A 35 10.81 11.56 25.51
N VAL A 36 11.59 11.05 24.56
CA VAL A 36 12.50 9.90 24.76
C VAL A 36 13.96 10.34 24.71
N LYS A 37 14.70 10.13 25.81
CA LYS A 37 16.16 10.29 25.87
C LYS A 37 16.85 8.98 25.49
N GLY A 38 17.93 9.04 24.70
CA GLY A 38 18.62 7.85 24.22
C GLY A 38 17.82 7.07 23.16
N ASP A 39 17.97 5.76 23.13
CA ASP A 39 17.33 4.91 22.12
C ASP A 39 15.83 4.71 22.43
N PHE A 40 15.01 4.69 21.38
CA PHE A 40 13.61 4.33 21.47
C PHE A 40 13.38 2.93 20.92
N THR A 41 12.84 2.02 21.73
CA THR A 41 12.44 0.69 21.26
C THR A 41 10.93 0.66 21.00
N HIS A 42 10.56 0.42 19.74
CA HIS A 42 9.19 0.11 19.37
C HIS A 42 8.86 -1.32 19.80
N GLN A 43 8.12 -1.46 20.89
CA GLN A 43 7.96 -2.73 21.61
C GLN A 43 7.37 -3.83 20.72
N SER A 44 6.33 -3.52 19.95
CA SER A 44 5.60 -4.51 19.14
C SER A 44 6.41 -5.13 18.02
N THR A 45 7.47 -4.45 17.55
CA THR A 45 8.38 -5.00 16.52
C THR A 45 9.80 -5.27 17.03
N SER A 46 10.09 -4.85 18.26
CA SER A 46 11.45 -4.81 18.82
C SER A 46 12.44 -3.96 18.01
N THR A 47 11.95 -3.06 17.15
CA THR A 47 12.80 -2.16 16.35
C THR A 47 13.38 -1.08 17.24
N ILE A 48 14.69 -0.88 17.18
CA ILE A 48 15.40 0.16 17.93
C ILE A 48 15.63 1.36 17.01
N PHE A 49 15.15 2.52 17.44
CA PHE A 49 15.38 3.82 16.84
C PHE A 49 16.36 4.59 17.72
N PRO A 50 17.67 4.55 17.39
CA PRO A 50 18.68 5.16 18.23
C PRO A 50 18.61 6.69 18.22
N GLU A 51 19.30 7.32 19.17
CA GLU A 51 19.43 8.79 19.18
C GLU A 51 20.29 9.30 17.99
N LEU A 52 21.32 8.55 17.60
CA LEU A 52 22.20 8.85 16.47
C LEU A 52 22.30 7.64 15.55
N TRP A 53 22.03 7.81 14.26
CA TRP A 53 22.13 6.74 13.27
C TRP A 53 22.73 7.23 11.97
N SER A 54 23.81 6.59 11.52
CA SER A 54 24.48 6.89 10.24
C SER A 54 24.81 8.39 10.03
N GLY A 55 25.15 9.10 11.12
CA GLY A 55 25.43 10.54 11.08
C GLY A 55 24.18 11.43 11.02
N PHE A 56 22.99 10.88 11.26
CA PHE A 56 21.76 11.63 11.47
C PHE A 56 21.35 11.61 12.95
N GLN A 57 20.95 12.77 13.47
CA GLN A 57 20.42 12.93 14.81
C GLN A 57 18.91 12.72 14.79
N ARG A 58 18.36 11.92 15.70
CA ARG A 58 16.91 11.79 15.90
C ARG A 58 16.33 13.13 16.37
N GLU A 59 15.39 13.68 15.62
CA GLU A 59 14.77 14.98 15.91
C GLU A 59 13.45 14.81 16.68
N ALA A 60 12.61 13.86 16.28
CA ALA A 60 11.32 13.63 16.92
C ALA A 60 10.83 12.19 16.77
N ILE A 61 9.94 11.79 17.69
CA ILE A 61 9.12 10.58 17.55
C ILE A 61 7.67 10.99 17.76
N PHE A 62 6.87 10.96 16.72
CA PHE A 62 5.44 11.18 16.82
C PHE A 62 4.71 9.86 16.95
N SER A 63 3.89 9.74 17.99
CA SER A 63 2.98 8.61 18.19
C SER A 63 1.55 9.04 17.86
N TYR A 64 0.83 8.19 17.12
CA TYR A 64 -0.54 8.43 16.67
C TYR A 64 -1.59 7.63 17.45
N ASP A 65 -1.18 6.66 18.26
CA ASP A 65 -2.06 5.87 19.12
C ASP A 65 -1.53 5.84 20.57
N GLN A 66 -2.37 5.43 21.51
CA GLN A 66 -1.99 5.43 22.93
C GLN A 66 -0.90 4.40 23.26
N GLU A 67 -0.86 3.30 22.48
CA GLU A 67 0.06 2.18 22.67
C GLU A 67 1.45 2.40 22.04
N ASN A 68 1.60 3.48 21.27
CA ASN A 68 2.77 3.80 20.47
C ASN A 68 3.13 2.72 19.45
N GLN A 69 2.11 2.07 18.86
CA GLN A 69 2.27 1.10 17.77
C GLN A 69 2.36 1.79 16.41
N HIS A 70 1.69 2.92 16.25
CA HIS A 70 1.80 3.80 15.10
C HIS A 70 2.72 4.96 15.43
N VAL A 71 3.95 4.89 14.90
CA VAL A 71 4.99 5.90 15.12
C VAL A 71 5.55 6.45 13.80
N ALA A 72 5.92 7.73 13.82
CA ALA A 72 6.77 8.36 12.82
C ALA A 72 8.03 8.90 13.51
N VAL A 73 9.19 8.42 13.09
CA VAL A 73 10.49 8.80 13.65
C VAL A 73 11.25 9.64 12.63
N SER A 74 11.63 10.87 13.00
CA SER A 74 12.41 11.74 12.14
C SER A 74 13.88 11.81 12.56
N TYR A 75 14.76 11.75 11.57
CA TYR A 75 16.19 11.92 11.69
C TYR A 75 16.65 13.06 10.79
N VAL A 76 17.53 13.91 11.30
CA VAL A 76 18.05 15.08 10.59
C VAL A 76 19.56 15.02 10.53
N GLN A 77 20.09 15.27 9.33
CA GLN A 77 21.48 15.61 9.13
C GLN A 77 21.53 17.02 8.57
N GLN A 78 22.18 17.91 9.29
CA GLN A 78 22.37 19.30 8.87
C GLN A 78 23.87 19.62 8.87
N LYS A 79 24.46 19.77 7.68
CA LYS A 79 25.89 20.09 7.53
C LYS A 79 26.15 21.59 7.68
N ASP A 80 25.22 22.42 7.23
CA ASP A 80 25.27 23.88 7.33
C ASP A 80 23.85 24.48 7.35
N LYS A 81 23.73 25.81 7.33
CA LYS A 81 22.42 26.50 7.38
C LYS A 81 21.53 26.26 6.13
N LYS A 82 22.08 25.72 5.04
CA LYS A 82 21.42 25.54 3.75
C LYS A 82 21.27 24.07 3.34
N SER A 83 22.03 23.16 3.94
CA SER A 83 22.05 21.73 3.63
C SER A 83 21.38 20.94 4.75
N LYS A 84 20.11 20.57 4.53
CA LYS A 84 19.34 19.70 5.42
C LYS A 84 18.91 18.44 4.67
N THR A 85 19.16 17.29 5.26
CA THR A 85 18.53 16.02 4.89
C THR A 85 17.66 15.56 6.05
N VAL A 86 16.41 15.23 5.75
CA VAL A 86 15.44 14.70 6.70
C VAL A 86 15.03 13.32 6.25
N ILE A 87 15.10 12.34 7.16
CA ILE A 87 14.59 10.99 6.99
C ILE A 87 13.40 10.87 7.94
N THR A 88 12.26 10.41 7.44
CA THR A 88 11.12 10.04 8.27
C THR A 88 10.76 8.58 8.03
N LEU A 89 10.78 7.81 9.10
CA LEU A 89 10.44 6.40 9.13
C LEU A 89 9.06 6.26 9.76
N TYR A 90 8.14 5.63 9.05
CA TYR A 90 6.79 5.33 9.54
C TYR A 90 6.71 3.83 9.81
N LEU A 91 6.22 3.47 10.99
CA LEU A 91 5.95 2.10 11.37
C LEU A 91 4.59 2.05 12.08
N TYR A 92 3.66 1.27 11.55
CA TYR A 92 2.31 1.17 12.09
C TYR A 92 1.64 -0.16 11.75
N PRO A 93 0.73 -0.65 12.61
CA PRO A 93 0.05 -1.91 12.39
C PRO A 93 -1.02 -1.75 11.30
N GLN A 94 -1.32 -2.86 10.63
CA GLN A 94 -2.42 -3.00 9.69
C GLN A 94 -3.49 -3.92 10.28
N MET A 95 -4.75 -3.60 10.02
CA MET A 95 -5.90 -4.44 10.41
C MET A 95 -6.29 -5.41 9.29
N ALA A 96 -6.00 -5.04 8.05
CA ALA A 96 -6.23 -5.85 6.88
C ALA A 96 -5.15 -5.55 5.84
N ILE A 97 -4.82 -6.54 5.02
CA ILE A 97 -3.89 -6.40 3.90
C ILE A 97 -4.65 -6.82 2.66
N ASP A 98 -4.77 -5.91 1.69
CA ASP A 98 -5.34 -6.19 0.36
C ASP A 98 -4.27 -6.18 -0.73
N ASN A 99 -4.54 -6.86 -1.83
CA ASN A 99 -3.61 -7.03 -2.94
C ASN A 99 -3.19 -5.71 -3.63
N GLN A 100 -3.93 -4.62 -3.46
CA GLN A 100 -3.64 -3.32 -4.08
C GLN A 100 -2.98 -2.32 -3.10
N MET A 101 -2.82 -2.68 -1.83
CA MET A 101 -2.42 -1.76 -0.77
C MET A 101 -1.11 -1.01 -1.05
N LEU A 102 -0.10 -1.68 -1.62
CA LEU A 102 1.17 -1.02 -2.00
C LEU A 102 0.96 0.04 -3.08
N ARG A 103 0.18 -0.29 -4.11
CA ARG A 103 -0.16 0.57 -5.25
C ARG A 103 -0.92 1.81 -4.77
N ASP A 104 -1.96 1.57 -3.97
CA ASP A 104 -2.81 2.63 -3.42
C ASP A 104 -2.00 3.57 -2.52
N SER A 105 -1.12 3.02 -1.68
CA SER A 105 -0.25 3.81 -0.79
C SER A 105 0.74 4.68 -1.56
N PHE A 106 1.24 4.20 -2.70
CA PHE A 106 2.15 4.95 -3.56
C PHE A 106 1.40 6.05 -4.32
N SER A 107 0.24 5.72 -4.92
CA SER A 107 -0.60 6.68 -5.65
C SER A 107 -1.12 7.80 -4.73
N TYR A 108 -1.60 7.46 -3.54
CA TYR A 108 -2.04 8.45 -2.55
C TYR A 108 -0.89 9.40 -2.14
N TYR A 109 0.34 8.88 -2.10
CA TYR A 109 1.48 9.74 -1.81
C TYR A 109 1.78 10.70 -2.95
N GLU A 110 1.74 10.24 -4.21
CA GLU A 110 1.92 11.10 -5.38
C GLU A 110 0.85 12.21 -5.43
N GLU A 111 -0.41 11.88 -5.15
CA GLU A 111 -1.49 12.87 -5.06
C GLU A 111 -1.20 13.91 -3.97
N ALA A 112 -0.92 13.47 -2.74
CA ALA A 112 -0.60 14.35 -1.63
C ALA A 112 0.65 15.19 -1.89
N LEU A 113 1.65 14.63 -2.58
CA LEU A 113 2.86 15.35 -2.95
C LEU A 113 2.55 16.49 -3.94
N ASN A 114 1.77 16.19 -4.98
CA ASN A 114 1.39 17.16 -6.00
C ASN A 114 0.47 18.27 -5.48
N GLN A 115 -0.39 17.98 -4.50
CA GLN A 115 -1.20 18.99 -3.80
C GLN A 115 -0.35 19.99 -2.98
N ASN A 116 0.82 19.56 -2.49
CA ASN A 116 1.72 20.37 -1.66
C ASN A 116 2.92 20.95 -2.44
N SER A 117 2.92 20.79 -3.77
CA SER A 117 3.95 21.29 -4.68
C SER A 117 3.48 22.53 -5.43
N ASN A 118 4.41 23.35 -5.90
CA ASN A 118 4.14 24.35 -6.95
C ASN A 118 4.48 23.85 -8.37
N LYS A 119 4.97 22.61 -8.50
CA LYS A 119 5.30 21.94 -9.77
C LYS A 119 4.82 20.49 -9.74
N GLY A 120 4.26 20.01 -10.85
CA GLY A 120 3.95 18.59 -10.99
C GLY A 120 5.21 17.73 -10.81
N THR A 121 5.09 16.68 -10.02
CA THR A 121 6.10 15.65 -9.82
C THR A 121 5.54 14.33 -10.35
N ASP A 122 6.23 13.75 -11.31
CA ASP A 122 5.97 12.42 -11.86
C ASP A 122 6.73 11.38 -11.02
N LEU A 123 6.02 10.57 -10.22
CA LEU A 123 6.65 9.55 -9.39
C LEU A 123 6.82 8.26 -10.18
N ARG A 124 8.00 8.09 -10.77
CA ARG A 124 8.32 6.85 -11.48
C ARG A 124 8.54 5.70 -10.49
N PRO A 125 7.72 4.64 -10.51
CA PRO A 125 7.85 3.55 -9.56
C PRO A 125 9.04 2.66 -9.93
N SER A 126 9.70 2.13 -8.91
CA SER A 126 10.68 1.07 -9.00
C SER A 126 10.30 -0.02 -8.01
N PHE A 127 10.41 -1.27 -8.44
CA PHE A 127 9.94 -2.43 -7.69
C PHE A 127 11.13 -3.27 -7.23
N GLY A 128 11.04 -3.86 -6.04
CA GLY A 128 12.05 -4.77 -5.56
C GLY A 128 11.55 -5.65 -4.42
N SER A 129 12.45 -6.50 -3.93
CA SER A 129 12.16 -7.38 -2.81
C SER A 129 13.39 -7.60 -1.93
N LEU A 130 13.15 -7.83 -0.65
CA LEU A 130 14.12 -8.28 0.34
C LEU A 130 13.73 -9.71 0.74
N SER A 131 14.69 -10.62 0.86
CA SER A 131 14.36 -12.01 1.23
C SER A 131 15.43 -12.64 2.10
N ASN A 132 14.99 -13.52 3.00
CA ASN A 132 15.82 -14.50 3.70
C ASN A 132 15.16 -15.90 3.59
N ASN A 133 15.62 -16.85 4.41
CA ASN A 133 15.09 -18.22 4.40
C ASN A 133 13.63 -18.33 4.90
N GLN A 134 13.10 -17.33 5.61
CA GLN A 134 11.80 -17.38 6.27
C GLN A 134 10.73 -16.54 5.57
N ILE A 135 11.10 -15.37 5.04
CA ILE A 135 10.17 -14.36 4.52
C ILE A 135 10.74 -13.63 3.30
N LYS A 136 9.86 -13.03 2.50
CA LYS A 136 10.20 -12.19 1.34
C LYS A 136 9.28 -10.96 1.27
N VAL A 137 9.83 -9.80 1.61
CA VAL A 137 9.13 -8.51 1.63
C VAL A 137 9.25 -7.85 0.27
N ASN A 138 8.11 -7.55 -0.37
CA ASN A 138 8.07 -6.74 -1.58
C ASN A 138 7.98 -5.25 -1.24
N TYR A 139 8.49 -4.40 -2.13
CA TYR A 139 8.42 -2.96 -1.96
C TYR A 139 8.31 -2.21 -3.29
N ILE A 140 7.76 -1.01 -3.18
CA ILE A 140 7.73 0.00 -4.24
C ILE A 140 8.45 1.26 -3.74
N TYR A 141 9.29 1.83 -4.58
CA TYR A 141 10.05 3.03 -4.23
C TYR A 141 10.23 3.96 -5.43
N SER A 142 10.59 5.20 -5.17
CA SER A 142 10.93 6.19 -6.19
C SER A 142 11.91 7.21 -5.63
N ILE A 143 12.89 7.60 -6.45
CA ILE A 143 13.77 8.74 -6.19
C ILE A 143 13.42 9.80 -7.22
N PHE A 144 13.14 11.01 -6.77
CA PHE A 144 12.58 12.06 -7.62
C PHE A 144 12.96 13.45 -7.13
N ASP A 145 12.85 14.43 -8.03
CA ASP A 145 12.97 15.84 -7.71
C ASP A 145 11.58 16.42 -7.41
N HIS A 146 11.46 17.21 -6.36
CA HIS A 146 10.19 17.81 -5.96
C HIS A 146 10.41 19.20 -5.34
N SER A 147 9.46 20.11 -5.58
CA SER A 147 9.49 21.46 -5.00
C SER A 147 8.62 21.53 -3.75
N MET A 148 9.25 21.41 -2.59
CA MET A 148 8.56 21.31 -1.32
C MET A 148 8.26 22.70 -0.76
N GLY A 149 7.00 22.94 -0.39
CA GLY A 149 6.60 24.14 0.34
C GLY A 149 7.12 24.13 1.78
N GLU A 150 7.90 25.13 2.14
CA GLU A 150 8.36 25.38 3.52
C GLU A 150 7.73 26.69 4.03
N SER A 151 7.40 26.76 5.33
CA SER A 151 6.90 28.00 5.92
C SER A 151 7.94 29.12 5.79
N ASP A 152 7.51 30.27 5.25
CA ASP A 152 8.35 31.45 5.12
C ASP A 152 7.73 32.62 5.87
N PHE A 153 8.48 33.22 6.79
CA PHE A 153 8.01 34.28 7.67
C PHE A 153 7.47 35.51 6.92
N PHE A 154 7.98 35.78 5.72
CA PHE A 154 7.57 36.95 4.92
C PHE A 154 6.64 36.60 3.77
N LYS A 155 6.73 35.39 3.21
CA LYS A 155 6.02 34.98 1.98
C LYS A 155 4.91 33.94 2.21
N GLY A 156 4.65 33.55 3.45
CA GLY A 156 3.70 32.48 3.81
C GLY A 156 4.29 31.10 3.52
N VAL A 157 4.58 30.81 2.25
CA VAL A 157 5.21 29.56 1.80
C VAL A 157 6.32 29.87 0.80
N LYS A 158 7.51 29.29 1.03
CA LYS A 158 8.62 29.30 0.09
C LYS A 158 8.88 27.88 -0.39
N TYR A 159 8.84 27.71 -1.70
CA TYR A 159 9.15 26.43 -2.32
C TYR A 159 10.65 26.25 -2.51
N ARG A 160 11.16 25.06 -2.20
CA ARG A 160 12.56 24.68 -2.45
C ARG A 160 12.60 23.35 -3.18
N ASP A 161 13.42 23.28 -4.20
CA ASP A 161 13.67 22.04 -4.91
C ASP A 161 14.50 21.11 -4.01
N LYS A 162 14.05 19.86 -3.87
CA LYS A 162 14.64 18.81 -3.03
C LYS A 162 14.78 17.54 -3.86
N LYS A 163 15.87 16.81 -3.61
CA LYS A 163 15.96 15.40 -4.01
C LYS A 163 15.28 14.55 -2.94
N SER A 164 14.35 13.71 -3.35
CA SER A 164 13.48 12.96 -2.44
C SER A 164 13.50 11.48 -2.74
N LEU A 165 13.25 10.68 -1.70
CA LEU A 165 13.04 9.24 -1.79
C LEU A 165 11.73 8.90 -1.08
N LEU A 166 10.92 8.07 -1.72
CA LEU A 166 9.84 7.32 -1.10
C LEU A 166 10.15 5.83 -1.22
N SER A 167 10.00 5.07 -0.14
CA SER A 167 9.97 3.60 -0.19
C SER A 167 8.86 3.08 0.72
N ILE A 168 8.03 2.16 0.22
CA ILE A 168 6.90 1.57 0.93
C ILE A 168 7.03 0.05 0.85
N TYR A 169 6.97 -0.61 2.01
CA TYR A 169 7.23 -2.03 2.15
C TYR A 169 5.98 -2.79 2.61
N GLU A 170 5.79 -3.98 2.05
CA GLU A 170 4.73 -4.92 2.43
C GLU A 170 5.24 -5.85 3.53
N CYS A 171 5.18 -5.39 4.79
CA CYS A 171 5.79 -6.05 5.95
C CYS A 171 4.77 -6.87 6.76
N GLY A 172 3.94 -7.66 6.09
CA GLY A 172 2.90 -8.46 6.75
C GLY A 172 1.84 -7.57 7.37
N GLY A 173 1.57 -7.79 8.66
CA GLY A 173 0.67 -6.97 9.46
C GLY A 173 1.26 -5.65 9.96
N TRP A 174 2.45 -5.29 9.48
CA TRP A 174 3.06 -3.99 9.69
C TRP A 174 3.23 -3.28 8.35
N ASN A 175 3.08 -1.96 8.36
CA ASN A 175 3.53 -1.11 7.28
C ASN A 175 4.81 -0.40 7.72
N PHE A 176 5.83 -0.50 6.87
CA PHE A 176 7.04 0.30 7.02
C PHE A 176 7.17 1.21 5.81
N LYS A 177 7.46 2.48 6.04
CA LYS A 177 7.62 3.47 4.97
C LYS A 177 8.74 4.44 5.30
N VAL A 178 9.55 4.71 4.29
CA VAL A 178 10.69 5.62 4.35
C VAL A 178 10.39 6.81 3.46
N ARG A 179 10.51 8.01 4.02
CA ARG A 179 10.54 9.26 3.27
C ARG A 179 11.87 9.95 3.53
N VAL A 180 12.54 10.40 2.48
CA VAL A 180 13.73 11.26 2.59
C VAL A 180 13.51 12.50 1.74
N SER A 181 13.92 13.65 2.26
CA SER A 181 14.05 14.90 1.52
C SER A 181 15.44 15.48 1.78
N SER A 182 16.18 15.83 0.73
CA SER A 182 17.53 16.37 0.83
C SER A 182 17.75 17.59 -0.05
N ASP A 183 18.49 18.56 0.47
CA ASP A 183 19.00 19.70 -0.30
C ASP A 183 20.20 19.35 -1.21
N GLN A 184 20.93 18.25 -0.94
CA GLN A 184 22.25 18.01 -1.56
C GLN A 184 22.54 16.56 -1.96
N MET A 185 21.77 15.58 -1.48
CA MET A 185 22.05 14.18 -1.82
C MET A 185 21.75 13.89 -3.30
N THR A 186 22.63 13.12 -3.93
CA THR A 186 22.42 12.57 -5.27
C THR A 186 21.47 11.37 -5.24
N GLU A 187 21.04 10.89 -6.41
CA GLU A 187 20.22 9.68 -6.53
C GLU A 187 20.93 8.46 -5.92
N ASP A 188 22.20 8.25 -6.24
CA ASP A 188 22.99 7.14 -5.71
C ASP A 188 23.11 7.20 -4.18
N GLN A 189 23.28 8.39 -3.61
CA GLN A 189 23.35 8.57 -2.16
C GLN A 189 22.01 8.26 -1.47
N LEU A 190 20.89 8.62 -2.09
CA LEU A 190 19.56 8.26 -1.59
C LEU A 190 19.29 6.76 -1.71
N ALA A 191 19.73 6.13 -2.81
CA ALA A 191 19.64 4.68 -2.99
C ALA A 191 20.48 3.93 -1.95
N GLU A 192 21.70 4.40 -1.67
CA GLU A 192 22.55 3.84 -0.61
C GLU A 192 21.91 4.00 0.77
N LEU A 193 21.33 5.18 1.06
CA LEU A 193 20.64 5.46 2.31
C LEU A 193 19.40 4.58 2.48
N LYS A 194 18.64 4.32 1.41
CA LYS A 194 17.54 3.35 1.40
C LYS A 194 18.05 1.98 1.88
N ASN A 195 19.10 1.45 1.25
CA ASN A 195 19.65 0.14 1.59
C ASN A 195 20.17 0.09 3.05
N LYS A 196 20.84 1.15 3.51
CA LYS A 196 21.25 1.29 4.92
C LYS A 196 20.06 1.26 5.88
N THR A 197 18.96 1.90 5.52
CA THR A 197 17.72 1.89 6.30
C THR A 197 17.17 0.47 6.38
N GLU A 198 17.09 -0.23 5.25
CA GLU A 198 16.55 -1.60 5.17
C GLU A 198 17.33 -2.58 6.06
N VAL A 199 18.67 -2.49 6.01
CA VAL A 199 19.57 -3.37 6.77
C VAL A 199 19.54 -3.03 8.26
N TYR A 200 19.67 -1.75 8.63
CA TYR A 200 19.79 -1.36 10.04
C TYR A 200 18.50 -1.60 10.83
N PHE A 201 17.34 -1.23 10.26
CA PHE A 201 16.05 -1.39 10.94
C PHE A 201 15.48 -2.81 10.80
N ASP A 202 16.21 -3.70 10.10
CA ASP A 202 15.89 -5.11 9.91
C ASP A 202 14.43 -5.34 9.49
N LEU A 203 14.10 -4.87 8.28
CA LEU A 203 12.74 -4.95 7.75
C LEU A 203 12.19 -6.37 7.68
N LEU A 204 13.08 -7.35 7.50
CA LEU A 204 12.72 -8.75 7.55
C LEU A 204 12.28 -9.12 8.97
N ASN A 205 13.05 -8.80 10.00
CA ASN A 205 12.60 -9.02 11.38
C ASN A 205 11.30 -8.28 11.72
N ILE A 206 11.04 -7.08 11.20
CA ILE A 206 9.74 -6.40 11.37
C ILE A 206 8.61 -7.23 10.76
N ALA A 207 8.77 -7.64 9.51
CA ALA A 207 7.74 -8.38 8.77
C ALA A 207 7.44 -9.76 9.38
N SER A 208 8.41 -10.39 10.05
CA SER A 208 8.21 -11.69 10.70
C SER A 208 7.37 -11.63 11.98
N LYS A 209 7.18 -10.45 12.58
CA LYS A 209 6.43 -10.30 13.85
C LYS A 209 4.94 -10.54 13.71
N LYS A 210 4.38 -10.24 12.55
CA LYS A 210 2.95 -10.40 12.27
C LYS A 210 2.76 -10.81 10.81
N THR A 211 2.74 -12.11 10.53
CA THR A 211 2.57 -12.62 9.18
C THR A 211 1.08 -12.74 8.80
N LEU A 212 0.80 -12.82 7.51
CA LEU A 212 -0.54 -13.07 6.98
C LEU A 212 -1.00 -14.51 7.30
N PRO A 213 -2.30 -14.73 7.57
CA PRO A 213 -2.87 -16.05 7.82
C PRO A 213 -3.12 -16.81 6.51
N ILE A 214 -2.04 -17.19 5.83
CA ILE A 214 -2.07 -17.80 4.48
C ILE A 214 -2.65 -19.23 4.45
N ASP A 215 -2.94 -19.82 5.61
CA ASP A 215 -3.68 -21.06 5.77
C ASP A 215 -5.19 -20.88 5.54
N LYS A 216 -5.67 -19.64 5.57
CA LYS A 216 -7.06 -19.27 5.28
C LYS A 216 -7.17 -18.79 3.84
N THR A 217 -8.34 -18.95 3.25
CA THR A 217 -8.64 -18.29 1.97
C THR A 217 -8.85 -16.78 2.22
N PRO A 218 -8.22 -15.89 1.43
CA PRO A 218 -8.47 -14.46 1.55
C PRO A 218 -9.94 -14.16 1.21
N SER A 219 -10.47 -13.13 1.86
CA SER A 219 -11.83 -12.67 1.60
C SER A 219 -11.89 -11.82 0.34
N ILE A 220 -13.03 -11.83 -0.35
CA ILE A 220 -13.27 -11.01 -1.55
C ILE A 220 -14.20 -9.85 -1.17
N ILE A 221 -13.83 -8.63 -1.53
CA ILE A 221 -14.71 -7.45 -1.49
C ILE A 221 -15.06 -7.12 -2.93
N LEU A 222 -16.36 -6.95 -3.19
CA LEU A 222 -16.88 -6.60 -4.51
C LEU A 222 -17.33 -5.13 -4.53
N SER A 223 -17.00 -4.43 -5.62
CA SER A 223 -17.51 -3.08 -5.88
C SER A 223 -19.04 -3.11 -6.02
N PRO A 224 -19.79 -2.11 -5.54
CA PRO A 224 -21.25 -2.05 -5.71
C PRO A 224 -21.70 -2.21 -7.17
N VAL A 225 -20.91 -1.72 -8.14
CA VAL A 225 -21.27 -1.74 -9.57
C VAL A 225 -21.45 -3.15 -10.12
N VAL A 226 -20.77 -4.16 -9.58
CA VAL A 226 -20.87 -5.52 -10.12
C VAL A 226 -22.19 -6.19 -9.76
N LYS A 227 -22.93 -5.63 -8.80
CA LYS A 227 -24.24 -6.14 -8.37
C LYS A 227 -25.37 -5.72 -9.30
N ARG A 228 -25.07 -5.00 -10.39
CA ARG A 228 -26.06 -4.54 -11.37
C ARG A 228 -26.79 -5.68 -12.09
N ASP A 229 -26.08 -6.78 -12.36
CA ASP A 229 -26.66 -8.00 -12.91
C ASP A 229 -25.84 -9.24 -12.51
N SER A 230 -26.43 -10.42 -12.74
CA SER A 230 -25.84 -11.70 -12.37
C SER A 230 -24.56 -12.01 -13.15
N MET A 231 -24.49 -11.63 -14.44
CA MET A 231 -23.32 -11.89 -15.27
C MET A 231 -22.09 -11.17 -14.71
N MET A 232 -22.20 -9.87 -14.47
CA MET A 232 -21.10 -9.07 -13.93
C MET A 232 -20.66 -9.57 -12.56
N LEU A 233 -21.61 -9.90 -11.70
CA LEU A 233 -21.34 -10.43 -10.36
C LEU A 233 -20.54 -11.74 -10.43
N HIS A 234 -21.04 -12.73 -11.15
CA HIS A 234 -20.43 -14.06 -11.18
C HIS A 234 -19.11 -14.09 -11.95
N ALA A 235 -18.98 -13.34 -13.04
CA ALA A 235 -17.72 -13.21 -13.75
C ALA A 235 -16.64 -12.56 -12.87
N THR A 236 -17.01 -11.54 -12.09
CA THR A 236 -16.08 -10.89 -11.14
C THR A 236 -15.65 -11.85 -10.04
N ILE A 237 -16.58 -12.66 -9.50
CA ILE A 237 -16.25 -13.69 -8.50
C ILE A 237 -15.27 -14.71 -9.10
N ALA A 238 -15.55 -15.20 -10.32
CA ALA A 238 -14.66 -16.13 -11.02
C ALA A 238 -13.26 -15.56 -11.22
N ALA A 239 -13.15 -14.28 -11.57
CA ALA A 239 -11.87 -13.58 -11.69
C ALA A 239 -11.12 -13.52 -10.35
N ALA A 240 -11.82 -13.17 -9.27
CA ALA A 240 -11.23 -13.06 -7.93
C ALA A 240 -10.76 -14.42 -7.41
N GLU A 241 -11.57 -15.48 -7.55
CA GLU A 241 -11.20 -16.85 -7.17
C GLU A 241 -10.00 -17.36 -7.97
N ALA A 242 -9.99 -17.11 -9.28
CA ALA A 242 -8.86 -17.44 -10.14
C ALA A 242 -7.58 -16.72 -9.71
N LYS A 243 -7.66 -15.46 -9.30
CA LYS A 243 -6.49 -14.72 -8.81
C LYS A 243 -5.96 -15.31 -7.51
N ILE A 244 -6.83 -15.68 -6.57
CA ILE A 244 -6.46 -16.35 -5.32
C ILE A 244 -5.73 -17.66 -5.62
N GLU A 245 -6.28 -18.47 -6.53
CA GLU A 245 -5.66 -19.72 -6.96
C GLU A 245 -4.28 -19.49 -7.59
N TRP A 246 -4.18 -18.50 -8.49
CA TRP A 246 -2.92 -18.17 -9.16
C TRP A 246 -1.86 -17.75 -8.15
N LEU A 247 -2.19 -16.86 -7.22
CA LEU A 247 -1.26 -16.39 -6.18
C LEU A 247 -0.78 -17.55 -5.30
N GLY A 248 -1.68 -18.44 -4.89
CA GLY A 248 -1.33 -19.61 -4.07
C GLY A 248 -0.43 -20.62 -4.78
N LYS A 249 -0.47 -20.70 -6.12
CA LYS A 249 0.33 -21.63 -6.93
C LYS A 249 1.66 -21.05 -7.39
N ASN A 250 1.72 -19.74 -7.65
CA ASN A 250 2.86 -19.11 -8.31
C ASN A 250 3.74 -18.29 -7.37
N LEU A 251 3.24 -17.84 -6.22
CA LEU A 251 4.04 -17.12 -5.24
C LEU A 251 4.67 -18.09 -4.22
N GLU A 252 5.87 -17.75 -3.78
CA GLU A 252 6.54 -18.50 -2.72
C GLU A 252 5.78 -18.35 -1.40
N LYS A 253 5.69 -19.41 -0.59
CA LYS A 253 5.07 -19.34 0.74
C LYS A 253 5.63 -18.19 1.59
N LYS A 254 6.95 -17.97 1.54
CA LYS A 254 7.64 -16.91 2.29
C LYS A 254 7.27 -15.49 1.84
N GLU A 255 6.83 -15.33 0.59
CA GLU A 255 6.32 -14.07 0.05
C GLU A 255 4.90 -13.82 0.53
N LEU A 256 4.04 -14.84 0.41
CA LEU A 256 2.64 -14.81 0.89
C LEU A 256 2.52 -14.46 2.38
N LEU A 257 3.50 -14.86 3.20
CA LEU A 257 3.52 -14.55 4.64
C LEU A 257 3.61 -13.06 4.95
N THR A 258 4.17 -12.25 4.05
CA THR A 258 4.34 -10.81 4.25
C THR A 258 3.45 -9.98 3.35
N GLY A 259 2.87 -10.58 2.31
CA GLY A 259 2.13 -9.83 1.31
C GLY A 259 1.72 -10.66 0.10
N PHE A 260 0.86 -10.10 -0.75
CA PHE A 260 0.39 -10.77 -1.97
C PHE A 260 -0.02 -9.72 -3.01
N ASN A 261 0.77 -8.65 -3.08
CA ASN A 261 0.52 -7.56 -4.00
C ASN A 261 0.44 -8.03 -5.45
N ASP A 262 -0.39 -7.35 -6.23
CA ASP A 262 -0.58 -7.59 -7.65
C ASP A 262 0.27 -6.66 -8.54
N MET A 263 1.45 -6.27 -8.04
CA MET A 263 2.41 -5.51 -8.85
C MET A 263 3.02 -6.39 -9.95
N ASN A 264 3.00 -7.73 -9.80
CA ASN A 264 3.25 -8.62 -10.93
C ASN A 264 1.98 -8.76 -11.79
N ILE A 265 2.11 -8.33 -13.05
CA ILE A 265 1.02 -8.27 -14.02
C ILE A 265 0.37 -9.62 -14.34
N ASP A 266 1.10 -10.74 -14.21
CA ASP A 266 0.61 -12.03 -14.69
C ASP A 266 -0.61 -12.53 -13.90
N SER A 267 -0.71 -12.21 -12.61
CA SER A 267 -1.88 -12.53 -11.78
C SER A 267 -3.14 -11.77 -12.26
N GLU A 268 -2.97 -10.53 -12.72
CA GLU A 268 -4.05 -9.70 -13.23
C GLU A 268 -4.51 -10.19 -14.60
N VAL A 269 -3.57 -10.50 -15.50
CA VAL A 269 -3.86 -11.09 -16.81
C VAL A 269 -4.68 -12.36 -16.63
N TYR A 270 -4.21 -13.28 -15.78
CA TYR A 270 -4.91 -14.55 -15.51
C TYR A 270 -6.33 -14.32 -14.99
N SER A 271 -6.53 -13.36 -14.09
CA SER A 271 -7.85 -13.04 -13.54
C SER A 271 -8.80 -12.47 -14.61
N ILE A 272 -8.30 -11.60 -15.50
CA ILE A 272 -9.07 -11.02 -16.60
C ILE A 272 -9.45 -12.10 -17.61
N GLU A 273 -8.51 -12.97 -17.98
CA GLU A 273 -8.77 -14.10 -18.87
C GLU A 273 -9.87 -15.00 -18.31
N LYS A 274 -9.84 -15.29 -16.99
CA LYS A 274 -10.88 -16.09 -16.34
C LYS A 274 -12.23 -15.39 -16.27
N MET A 275 -12.25 -14.07 -16.11
CA MET A 275 -13.47 -13.27 -16.23
C MET A 275 -14.09 -13.40 -17.63
N LEU A 276 -13.27 -13.33 -18.67
CA LEU A 276 -13.69 -13.44 -20.07
C LEU A 276 -14.12 -14.86 -20.46
N ASP A 277 -13.39 -15.88 -20.00
CA ASP A 277 -13.75 -17.30 -20.18
C ASP A 277 -15.14 -17.56 -19.58
N PHE A 278 -15.38 -17.07 -18.36
CA PHE A 278 -16.66 -17.22 -17.68
C PHE A 278 -17.79 -16.55 -18.47
N TYR A 279 -17.58 -15.31 -18.93
CA TYR A 279 -18.52 -14.60 -19.79
C TYR A 279 -18.85 -15.40 -21.05
N LYS A 280 -17.84 -15.85 -21.81
CA LYS A 280 -18.02 -16.62 -23.05
C LYS A 280 -18.83 -17.90 -22.84
N ALA A 281 -18.60 -18.58 -21.72
CA ALA A 281 -19.32 -19.81 -21.39
C ALA A 281 -20.77 -19.60 -20.94
N HIS A 282 -21.13 -18.41 -20.44
CA HIS A 282 -22.42 -18.13 -19.82
C HIS A 282 -23.21 -16.99 -20.46
N GLU A 283 -22.75 -16.44 -21.59
CA GLU A 283 -23.33 -15.26 -22.25
C GLU A 283 -24.85 -15.35 -22.46
N LYS A 284 -25.35 -16.57 -22.72
CA LYS A 284 -26.77 -16.85 -22.97
C LYS A 284 -27.56 -17.25 -21.73
N ASN A 285 -26.90 -17.38 -20.58
CA ASN A 285 -27.50 -17.95 -19.37
C ASN A 285 -28.27 -16.91 -18.56
N TRP A 286 -27.92 -15.62 -18.69
CA TRP A 286 -28.53 -14.53 -17.91
C TRP A 286 -28.86 -13.30 -18.75
N PRO A 287 -29.93 -12.56 -18.40
CA PRO A 287 -30.13 -11.22 -18.93
C PRO A 287 -28.99 -10.30 -18.45
N MET A 288 -28.50 -9.45 -19.34
CA MET A 288 -27.39 -8.54 -19.06
C MET A 288 -27.82 -7.09 -19.22
N HIS A 289 -27.35 -6.25 -18.29
CA HIS A 289 -27.44 -4.80 -18.43
C HIS A 289 -26.58 -4.32 -19.61
N ASP A 290 -26.98 -3.24 -20.28
CA ASP A 290 -26.26 -2.76 -21.46
C ASP A 290 -24.82 -2.33 -21.14
N ASP A 291 -24.59 -1.77 -19.95
CA ASP A 291 -23.22 -1.49 -19.47
C ASP A 291 -22.36 -2.75 -19.30
N THR A 292 -22.95 -3.87 -18.90
CA THR A 292 -22.25 -5.16 -18.77
C THR A 292 -21.90 -5.70 -20.16
N LYS A 293 -22.85 -5.67 -21.11
CA LYS A 293 -22.58 -6.06 -22.50
C LYS A 293 -21.49 -5.19 -23.11
N LYS A 294 -21.56 -3.86 -22.89
CA LYS A 294 -20.54 -2.92 -23.33
C LYS A 294 -19.19 -3.31 -22.74
N TYR A 295 -19.06 -3.39 -21.42
CA TYR A 295 -17.83 -3.77 -20.73
C TYR A 295 -17.18 -5.03 -21.33
N PHE A 296 -17.93 -6.14 -21.46
CA PHE A 296 -17.38 -7.38 -22.01
C PHE A 296 -17.02 -7.26 -23.49
N SER A 297 -17.82 -6.54 -24.29
CA SER A 297 -17.47 -6.27 -25.68
C SER A 297 -16.16 -5.47 -25.81
N GLU A 298 -15.95 -4.45 -24.99
CA GLU A 298 -14.70 -3.67 -24.98
C GLU A 298 -13.51 -4.52 -24.48
N MET A 299 -13.68 -5.29 -23.41
CA MET A 299 -12.63 -6.16 -22.89
C MET A 299 -12.27 -7.30 -23.84
N LEU A 300 -13.23 -7.86 -24.57
CA LEU A 300 -12.95 -8.83 -25.63
C LEU A 300 -12.16 -8.19 -26.76
N ARG A 301 -12.49 -6.96 -27.18
CA ARG A 301 -11.70 -6.22 -28.18
C ARG A 301 -10.26 -6.00 -27.71
N ILE A 302 -10.04 -5.66 -26.44
CA ILE A 302 -8.69 -5.54 -25.85
C ILE A 302 -7.97 -6.89 -25.91
N ALA A 303 -8.63 -7.97 -25.47
CA ALA A 303 -8.05 -9.30 -25.40
C ALA A 303 -7.71 -9.89 -26.78
N ASP A 304 -8.62 -9.78 -27.74
CA ASP A 304 -8.47 -10.32 -29.10
C ASP A 304 -7.36 -9.60 -29.89
N ASN A 305 -6.98 -8.38 -29.48
CA ASN A 305 -5.84 -7.64 -30.04
C ASN A 305 -4.54 -7.84 -29.25
N GLY A 306 -4.52 -8.73 -28.24
CA GLY A 306 -3.34 -9.01 -27.44
C GLY A 306 -2.93 -7.87 -26.49
N ARG A 307 -3.85 -6.96 -26.16
CA ARG A 307 -3.56 -5.71 -25.42
C ARG A 307 -3.88 -5.75 -23.92
N ILE A 308 -4.07 -6.94 -23.33
CA ILE A 308 -4.42 -7.05 -21.90
C ILE A 308 -3.34 -6.45 -21.00
N LYS A 309 -2.05 -6.69 -21.28
CA LYS A 309 -0.95 -6.16 -20.47
C LYS A 309 -0.87 -4.63 -20.55
N ASP A 310 -0.98 -4.08 -21.75
CA ASP A 310 -1.05 -2.62 -21.97
C ASP A 310 -2.26 -2.00 -21.24
N HIS A 311 -3.42 -2.67 -21.28
CA HIS A 311 -4.62 -2.27 -20.54
C HIS A 311 -4.41 -2.21 -19.04
N ILE A 312 -3.81 -3.25 -18.45
CA ILE A 312 -3.54 -3.28 -17.01
C ILE A 312 -2.56 -2.17 -16.63
N TYR A 313 -1.53 -1.93 -17.45
CA TYR A 313 -0.58 -0.85 -17.23
C TYR A 313 -1.25 0.52 -17.25
N TYR A 314 -2.13 0.76 -18.24
CA TYR A 314 -2.92 1.98 -18.33
C TYR A 314 -3.87 2.15 -17.12
N LYS A 315 -4.65 1.11 -16.81
CA LYS A 315 -5.60 1.08 -15.69
C LYS A 315 -4.96 1.52 -14.38
N TYR A 316 -3.73 1.10 -14.16
CA TYR A 316 -3.02 1.36 -12.91
C TYR A 316 -1.95 2.46 -13.02
N ASN A 317 -2.03 3.30 -14.06
CA ASN A 317 -1.13 4.43 -14.29
C ASN A 317 0.36 4.07 -14.16
N GLY A 318 0.75 2.91 -14.68
CA GLY A 318 2.14 2.42 -14.63
C GLY A 318 2.62 1.92 -13.27
N LEU A 319 1.77 1.88 -12.24
CA LEU A 319 2.09 1.32 -10.92
C LEU A 319 2.02 -0.21 -10.92
N ILE A 320 2.62 -0.84 -11.93
CA ILE A 320 2.70 -2.30 -12.10
C ILE A 320 4.01 -2.66 -12.80
N ASN A 321 4.60 -3.79 -12.44
CA ASN A 321 5.86 -4.25 -13.02
C ASN A 321 5.64 -4.81 -14.43
N TYR A 322 5.70 -3.93 -15.41
CA TYR A 322 5.64 -4.25 -16.84
C TYR A 322 6.57 -3.30 -17.60
N LYS A 323 7.75 -3.81 -18.00
CA LYS A 323 8.84 -2.99 -18.56
C LYS A 323 8.43 -2.36 -19.89
N GLU A 324 7.78 -3.14 -20.74
CA GLU A 324 7.32 -2.73 -22.06
C GLU A 324 6.16 -1.71 -21.97
N GLY A 325 5.49 -1.61 -20.82
CA GLY A 325 4.34 -0.73 -20.63
C GLY A 325 4.65 0.76 -20.78
N THR A 326 5.87 1.18 -20.43
CA THR A 326 6.29 2.57 -20.65
C THR A 326 6.38 2.88 -22.14
N ASP A 327 6.99 1.98 -22.91
CA ASP A 327 7.21 2.16 -24.35
C ASP A 327 5.90 2.05 -25.15
N ASN A 328 4.97 1.20 -24.69
CA ASN A 328 3.68 0.98 -25.34
C ASN A 328 2.58 1.99 -24.93
N LYS A 329 2.85 2.90 -23.98
CA LYS A 329 1.82 3.75 -23.37
C LYS A 329 1.04 4.57 -24.40
N ASP A 330 1.75 5.27 -25.28
CA ASP A 330 1.14 6.16 -26.27
C ASP A 330 0.42 5.38 -27.37
N ASP A 331 1.00 4.25 -27.81
CA ASP A 331 0.36 3.30 -28.75
C ASP A 331 -0.96 2.77 -28.18
N TYR A 332 -0.99 2.39 -26.90
CA TYR A 332 -2.20 1.89 -26.27
C TYR A 332 -3.28 2.97 -26.10
N ILE A 333 -2.88 4.21 -25.79
CA ILE A 333 -3.83 5.35 -25.74
C ILE A 333 -4.46 5.54 -27.12
N GLN A 334 -3.67 5.52 -28.20
CA GLN A 334 -4.18 5.64 -29.56
C GLN A 334 -5.09 4.46 -29.92
N PHE A 335 -4.71 3.22 -29.57
CA PHE A 335 -5.56 2.05 -29.75
C PHE A 335 -6.94 2.21 -29.08
N ARG A 336 -6.99 2.74 -27.86
CA ARG A 336 -8.27 2.97 -27.16
C ARG A 336 -9.14 3.99 -27.88
N ILE A 337 -8.55 5.05 -28.43
CA ILE A 337 -9.25 6.05 -29.24
C ILE A 337 -9.80 5.40 -30.52
N ASP A 338 -8.94 4.71 -31.27
CA ASP A 338 -9.28 4.09 -32.55
C ASP A 338 -10.34 2.99 -32.43
N LYS A 339 -10.36 2.31 -31.28
CA LYS A 339 -11.32 1.23 -30.98
C LYS A 339 -12.50 1.69 -30.14
N ASP A 340 -12.64 2.96 -29.80
CA ASP A 340 -13.73 3.47 -28.94
C ASP A 340 -13.87 2.62 -27.66
N ILE A 341 -12.77 2.53 -26.89
CA ILE A 341 -12.70 1.86 -25.59
C ILE A 341 -12.91 2.90 -24.50
N SER A 342 -13.97 2.73 -23.71
CA SER A 342 -14.35 3.68 -22.66
C SER A 342 -13.41 3.62 -21.44
N GLU A 343 -13.51 4.59 -20.51
CA GLU A 343 -12.80 4.53 -19.23
C GLU A 343 -13.38 3.47 -18.28
N ASN A 344 -14.62 3.04 -18.49
CA ASN A 344 -15.32 2.10 -17.60
C ASN A 344 -14.65 0.72 -17.56
N VAL A 345 -13.87 0.33 -18.58
CA VAL A 345 -13.10 -0.92 -18.56
C VAL A 345 -11.94 -0.91 -17.56
N SER A 346 -11.55 0.27 -17.08
CA SER A 346 -10.48 0.46 -16.09
C SER A 346 -10.99 0.39 -14.65
N GLU A 347 -12.29 0.17 -14.43
CA GLU A 347 -12.84 0.11 -13.07
C GLU A 347 -12.28 -1.09 -12.27
N THR A 348 -12.10 -0.89 -10.96
CA THR A 348 -11.72 -1.95 -10.02
C THR A 348 -12.97 -2.61 -9.45
N PHE A 349 -13.24 -3.83 -9.89
CA PHE A 349 -14.45 -4.56 -9.49
C PHE A 349 -14.33 -5.35 -8.19
N TYR A 350 -13.11 -5.70 -7.79
CA TYR A 350 -12.89 -6.43 -6.56
C TYR A 350 -11.53 -6.12 -5.94
N LYS A 351 -11.42 -6.44 -4.65
CA LYS A 351 -10.17 -6.58 -3.92
C LYS A 351 -10.19 -7.90 -3.15
N ILE A 352 -9.03 -8.54 -3.03
CA ILE A 352 -8.83 -9.71 -2.19
C ILE A 352 -8.00 -9.29 -0.98
N TYR A 353 -8.39 -9.74 0.21
CA TYR A 353 -7.78 -9.27 1.46
C TYR A 353 -7.73 -10.33 2.55
N TYR A 354 -6.70 -10.25 3.39
CA TYR A 354 -6.65 -10.93 4.67
C TYR A 354 -7.03 -9.96 5.79
N LYS A 355 -7.92 -10.39 6.67
CA LYS A 355 -8.07 -9.76 7.99
C LYS A 355 -6.96 -10.27 8.90
N LEU A 356 -6.32 -9.35 9.58
CA LEU A 356 -5.32 -9.66 10.58
C LEU A 356 -6.05 -9.70 11.91
N ASN A 357 -6.22 -10.91 12.46
CA ASN A 357 -6.77 -11.05 13.80
C ASN A 357 -5.86 -10.29 14.80
N GLU A 358 -6.48 -9.60 15.75
CA GLU A 358 -5.77 -9.00 16.90
C GLU A 358 -5.18 -10.09 17.80
#